data_AF-A0A2A4ZAW5-F1
#
_entry.id   AF-A0A2A4ZAW5-F1
#
_cell.length_a   1.000
_cell.length_b   1.000
_cell.length_c   1.000
_cell.angle_alpha   90.00
_cell.angle_beta   90.00
_cell.angle_gamma   90.00
#
_symmetry.space_group_name_H-M   'P 1'
#
loop_
_entity.id
_entity.type
_entity.pdbx_description
1 polymer ?
#
loop_
_entity_poly.entity_id
_entity_poly.type
_entity_poly.pdbx_seq_one_letter_code
_entity_poly.pdbx_strand_id
1 'polypeptide(L)'
;MTGHTPSGPQEEEIWRFISSRQVFTHGEVDAFCSAGEWKRTNYLRNLGRLGLVTLYQRKRNIRYYTTQDPANLSGDASQIDSSAQNAQWRADTLQSKISAGQDMPLDIPLSVQPWAPETPEDKKLWDFVRAQIRFTRDYVLAQKMAPDNKVTLFLRSLESAGLLRSAGYEGGKPYFTTLTSVEIMNRAKDKRLTKEGRIWTAMRAASKFTIEDLLMTFAGLEGEFSEKSIRSYCVTLQKAGYLKDTRRGRVKAQSVRYHLVRDTGPLPPTVKRVPVVTDPNEGRVVYVQGEEATWATS
;
A
#
# COMPACT_ATOMS: atom_id res chain seq x y z
N MET A 1 35.87 -25.21 17.43
CA MET A 1 34.71 -25.60 16.61
C MET A 1 33.60 -26.05 17.53
N THR A 2 32.79 -25.10 18.04
CA THR A 2 31.63 -25.39 18.88
C THR A 2 30.47 -25.75 17.95
N GLY A 3 29.98 -27.00 18.05
CA GLY A 3 28.84 -27.52 17.28
C GLY A 3 27.53 -26.89 17.71
N HIS A 4 27.33 -25.61 17.38
CA HIS A 4 26.02 -24.97 17.49
C HIS A 4 25.16 -25.46 16.33
N THR A 5 24.11 -26.22 16.64
CA THR A 5 23.12 -26.68 15.65
C THR A 5 21.95 -25.69 15.63
N PRO A 6 21.73 -24.94 14.54
CA PRO A 6 20.58 -24.06 14.40
C PRO A 6 19.26 -24.85 14.46
N SER A 7 18.22 -24.32 15.10
CA SER A 7 16.96 -25.06 15.30
C SER A 7 16.01 -25.01 14.08
N GLY A 8 16.35 -24.24 13.04
CA GLY A 8 15.55 -24.17 11.81
C GLY A 8 16.23 -23.44 10.65
N PRO A 9 15.62 -23.46 9.45
CA PRO A 9 16.27 -23.01 8.20
C PRO A 9 16.66 -21.53 8.22
N GLN A 10 15.84 -20.71 8.86
CA GLN A 10 16.10 -19.27 9.04
C GLN A 10 17.25 -18.99 10.02
N GLU A 11 17.42 -19.83 11.04
CA GLU A 11 18.51 -19.70 12.02
C GLU A 11 19.83 -20.22 11.43
N GLU A 12 19.75 -21.23 10.57
CA GLU A 12 20.86 -21.75 9.81
C GLU A 12 21.36 -20.73 8.78
N GLU A 13 20.46 -20.06 8.06
CA GLU A 13 20.78 -18.95 7.16
C GLU A 13 21.55 -17.85 7.91
N ILE A 14 21.04 -17.42 9.08
CA ILE A 14 21.71 -16.40 9.91
C ILE A 14 23.08 -16.90 10.39
N TRP A 15 23.18 -18.15 10.86
CA TRP A 15 24.43 -18.72 11.36
C TRP A 15 25.50 -18.80 10.26
N ARG A 16 25.13 -19.27 9.05
CA ARG A 16 26.03 -19.30 7.89
C ARG A 16 26.50 -17.90 7.51
N PHE A 17 25.59 -16.92 7.53
CA PHE A 17 25.88 -15.52 7.22
C PHE A 17 26.88 -14.88 8.21
N ILE A 18 26.71 -15.10 9.51
CA ILE A 18 27.61 -14.50 10.53
C ILE A 18 28.92 -15.27 10.68
N SER A 19 28.93 -16.57 10.39
CA SER A 19 30.15 -17.40 10.46
C SER A 19 31.06 -17.19 9.26
N SER A 20 30.52 -16.76 8.11
CA SER A 20 31.31 -16.43 6.92
C SER A 20 32.03 -15.09 7.01
N ARG A 21 31.69 -14.24 8.00
CA ARG A 21 32.21 -12.88 8.16
C ARG A 21 33.14 -12.80 9.37
N GLN A 22 34.17 -11.97 9.25
CA GLN A 22 35.02 -11.62 10.38
C GLN A 22 34.30 -10.69 11.36
N VAL A 23 33.55 -9.72 10.83
CA VAL A 23 32.76 -8.77 11.60
C VAL A 23 31.42 -8.54 10.90
N PHE A 24 30.35 -8.37 11.67
CA PHE A 24 29.02 -8.06 11.15
C PHE A 24 28.27 -7.09 12.06
N THR A 25 27.24 -6.47 11.50
CA THR A 25 26.31 -5.58 12.21
C THR A 25 24.90 -6.15 12.19
N HIS A 26 24.04 -5.71 13.13
CA HIS A 26 22.61 -6.05 13.07
C HIS A 26 21.94 -5.56 11.77
N GLY A 27 22.38 -4.43 11.22
CA GLY A 27 21.86 -3.89 9.96
C GLY A 27 22.20 -4.76 8.76
N GLU A 28 23.36 -5.40 8.75
CA GLU A 28 23.72 -6.36 7.69
C GLU A 28 22.91 -7.65 7.83
N VAL A 29 22.77 -8.21 9.04
CA VAL A 29 21.89 -9.37 9.24
C VAL A 29 20.44 -9.04 8.85
N ASP A 30 20.01 -7.79 9.04
CA ASP A 30 18.70 -7.34 8.58
C ASP A 30 18.59 -7.32 7.04
N ALA A 31 19.59 -6.77 6.36
CA ALA A 31 19.56 -6.61 4.91
C ALA A 31 19.67 -7.92 4.13
N PHE A 32 20.28 -8.96 4.70
CA PHE A 32 20.66 -10.17 3.96
C PHE A 32 19.98 -11.46 4.42
N CYS A 33 19.39 -11.51 5.62
CA CYS A 33 18.72 -12.71 6.13
C CYS A 33 17.20 -12.57 6.04
N SER A 34 16.53 -13.63 5.59
CA SER A 34 15.09 -13.64 5.31
C SER A 34 14.19 -13.72 6.56
N ALA A 35 14.78 -13.89 7.75
CA ALA A 35 14.06 -14.02 9.01
C ALA A 35 13.47 -12.68 9.49
N GLY A 36 12.29 -12.72 10.12
CA GLY A 36 11.67 -11.52 10.70
C GLY A 36 12.49 -10.87 11.82
N GLU A 37 12.31 -9.56 12.03
CA GLU A 37 13.09 -8.73 12.95
C GLU A 37 13.21 -9.32 14.37
N TRP A 38 12.09 -9.76 14.94
CA TRP A 38 12.07 -10.37 16.27
C TRP A 38 12.91 -11.65 16.33
N LYS A 39 12.81 -12.52 15.32
CA LYS A 39 13.51 -13.80 15.28
C LYS A 39 15.02 -13.62 15.12
N ARG A 40 15.46 -12.70 14.24
CA ARG A 40 16.88 -12.32 14.11
C ARG A 40 17.45 -11.79 15.42
N THR A 41 16.73 -10.87 16.06
CA THR A 41 17.17 -10.25 17.31
C THR A 41 17.25 -11.26 18.45
N ASN A 42 16.24 -12.13 18.57
CA ASN A 42 16.20 -13.16 19.60
C ASN A 42 17.32 -14.20 19.40
N TYR A 43 17.56 -14.61 18.16
CA TYR A 43 18.61 -15.57 17.83
C TYR A 43 20.02 -15.01 18.09
N LEU A 44 20.30 -13.77 17.65
CA LEU A 44 21.59 -13.12 17.94
C LEU A 44 21.82 -12.91 19.44
N ARG A 45 20.76 -12.60 20.20
CA ARG A 45 20.85 -12.53 21.67
C ARG A 45 21.14 -13.90 22.29
N ASN A 46 20.54 -14.97 21.76
CA ASN A 46 20.81 -16.33 22.20
C ASN A 46 22.28 -16.72 21.95
N LEU A 47 22.79 -16.43 20.76
CA LEU A 47 24.20 -16.65 20.42
C LEU A 47 25.17 -15.85 21.32
N GLY A 48 24.79 -14.63 21.69
CA GLY A 48 25.55 -13.84 22.68
C GLY A 48 25.56 -14.47 24.07
N ARG A 49 24.45 -15.06 24.52
CA ARG A 49 24.38 -15.80 25.80
C ARG A 49 25.23 -17.07 25.80
N LEU A 50 25.31 -17.73 24.64
CA LEU A 50 26.15 -18.92 24.43
C LEU A 50 27.65 -18.57 24.27
N GLY A 51 28.01 -17.28 24.26
CA GLY A 51 29.39 -16.83 24.07
C GLY A 51 29.91 -16.99 22.64
N LEU A 52 29.05 -17.31 21.68
CA LEU A 52 29.41 -17.53 20.28
C LEU A 52 29.49 -16.24 19.47
N VAL A 53 28.85 -15.18 19.96
CA VAL A 53 28.88 -13.85 19.35
C VAL A 53 29.29 -12.84 20.41
N THR A 54 30.37 -12.11 20.17
CA THR A 54 30.88 -11.10 21.08
C THR A 54 30.86 -9.72 20.43
N LEU A 55 30.74 -8.68 21.24
CA LEU A 55 30.85 -7.30 20.77
C LEU A 55 32.35 -6.98 20.57
N TYR A 56 32.75 -6.72 19.33
CA TYR A 56 34.13 -6.38 18.98
C TYR A 56 34.40 -4.88 19.16
N GLN A 57 33.59 -4.02 18.52
CA GLN A 57 33.80 -2.57 18.56
C GLN A 57 32.48 -1.80 18.52
N ARG A 58 32.44 -0.66 19.20
CA ARG A 58 31.35 0.31 19.09
C ARG A 58 31.88 1.61 18.51
N LYS A 59 31.35 2.02 17.36
CA LYS A 59 31.71 3.29 16.70
C LYS A 59 30.44 4.10 16.49
N ARG A 60 30.37 5.27 17.13
CA ARG A 60 29.16 6.11 17.16
C ARG A 60 27.94 5.31 17.64
N ASN A 61 26.95 5.11 16.76
CA ASN A 61 25.73 4.37 17.02
C ASN A 61 25.72 2.95 16.43
N ILE A 62 26.82 2.53 15.78
CA ILE A 62 26.94 1.21 15.15
C ILE A 62 27.72 0.28 16.08
N ARG A 63 27.19 -0.94 16.24
CA ARG A 63 27.81 -2.02 17.02
C ARG A 63 28.27 -3.11 16.06
N TYR A 64 29.54 -3.44 16.17
CA TYR A 64 30.20 -4.48 15.37
C TYR A 64 30.39 -5.71 16.23
N TYR A 65 29.93 -6.85 15.74
CA TYR A 65 29.98 -8.13 16.41
C TYR A 65 30.85 -9.09 15.62
N THR A 66 31.43 -10.07 16.31
CA THR A 66 32.21 -11.13 15.70
C THR A 66 31.85 -12.48 16.29
N THR A 67 32.01 -13.53 15.49
CA THR A 67 31.92 -14.94 15.90
C THR A 67 33.31 -15.53 16.22
N GLN A 68 34.38 -14.80 15.94
CA GLN A 68 35.75 -15.21 16.20
C GLN A 68 36.22 -14.63 17.53
N ASP A 69 37.33 -15.16 18.05
CA ASP A 69 37.96 -14.57 19.23
C ASP A 69 38.38 -13.13 18.90
N PRO A 70 37.89 -12.11 19.64
CA PRO A 70 38.25 -10.71 19.40
C PRO A 70 39.76 -10.46 19.48
N ALA A 71 40.54 -11.32 20.16
CA ALA A 71 41.99 -11.23 20.19
C ALA A 71 42.66 -11.50 18.83
N ASN A 72 42.00 -12.25 17.93
CA ASN A 72 42.50 -12.56 16.59
C ASN A 72 42.19 -11.45 15.57
N LEU A 73 41.40 -10.45 15.95
CA LEU A 73 41.06 -9.31 15.11
C LEU A 73 41.91 -8.11 15.51
N SER A 74 42.68 -7.57 14.57
CA SER A 74 43.50 -6.37 14.75
C SER A 74 43.14 -5.36 13.68
N GLY A 75 42.60 -4.20 14.07
CA GLY A 75 42.22 -3.12 13.17
C GLY A 75 40.85 -2.49 13.46
N ASP A 76 40.56 -1.37 12.79
CA ASP A 76 39.25 -0.70 12.87
C ASP A 76 38.20 -1.56 12.13
N ALA A 77 37.14 -1.96 12.83
CA ALA A 77 36.04 -2.77 12.29
C ALA A 77 35.41 -2.17 11.03
N SER A 78 35.43 -0.84 10.89
CA SER A 78 34.87 -0.13 9.74
C SER A 78 35.74 -0.18 8.47
N GLN A 79 36.98 -0.65 8.58
CA GLN A 79 37.91 -0.82 7.45
C GLN A 79 37.94 -2.27 6.94
N ILE A 80 37.24 -3.20 7.60
CA ILE A 80 37.15 -4.59 7.17
C ILE A 80 36.19 -4.67 5.98
N ASP A 81 36.76 -4.75 4.78
CA ASP A 81 35.97 -4.81 3.55
C ASP A 81 35.26 -6.17 3.41
N SER A 82 33.95 -6.15 3.69
CA SER A 82 33.05 -7.29 3.50
C SER A 82 32.24 -7.19 2.20
N SER A 83 32.55 -6.24 1.31
CA SER A 83 31.77 -5.95 0.10
C SER A 83 31.76 -7.11 -0.90
N ALA A 84 32.91 -7.77 -1.12
CA ALA A 84 33.01 -8.94 -1.99
C ALA A 84 32.18 -10.13 -1.47
N GLN A 85 32.23 -10.38 -0.16
CA GLN A 85 31.43 -11.44 0.50
C GLN A 85 29.93 -11.12 0.44
N ASN A 86 29.58 -9.83 0.59
CA ASN A 86 28.20 -9.34 0.43
C ASN A 86 27.70 -9.50 -1.01
N ALA A 87 28.55 -9.31 -2.02
CA ALA A 87 28.19 -9.50 -3.43
C ALA A 87 28.00 -10.99 -3.75
N GLN A 88 28.92 -11.85 -3.28
CA GLN A 88 28.83 -13.29 -3.47
C GLN A 88 27.56 -13.87 -2.82
N TRP A 89 27.25 -13.46 -1.58
CA TRP A 89 26.03 -13.89 -0.90
C TRP A 89 24.75 -13.54 -1.68
N ARG A 90 24.70 -12.36 -2.29
CA ARG A 90 23.57 -11.96 -3.15
C ARG A 90 23.47 -12.83 -4.40
N ALA A 91 24.60 -13.13 -5.03
CA ALA A 91 24.66 -14.00 -6.19
C ALA A 91 24.20 -15.42 -5.85
N ASP A 92 24.68 -16.00 -4.75
CA ASP A 92 24.32 -17.35 -4.31
C ASP A 92 22.84 -17.44 -3.91
N THR A 93 22.31 -16.40 -3.25
CA THR A 93 20.89 -16.32 -2.88
C THR A 93 20.01 -16.18 -4.13
N LEU A 94 20.43 -15.38 -5.11
CA LEU A 94 19.73 -15.22 -6.37
C LEU A 94 19.76 -16.53 -7.18
N GLN A 95 20.92 -17.18 -7.26
CA GLN A 95 21.09 -18.45 -7.95
C GLN A 95 20.24 -19.54 -7.28
N SER A 96 20.22 -19.61 -5.96
CA SER A 96 19.35 -20.54 -5.21
C SER A 96 17.88 -20.30 -5.48
N LYS A 97 17.44 -19.05 -5.64
CA LYS A 97 16.06 -18.70 -6.03
C LYS A 97 15.75 -19.06 -7.49
N ILE A 98 16.72 -18.89 -8.39
CA ILE A 98 16.59 -19.27 -9.80
C ILE A 98 16.52 -20.80 -9.91
N SER A 99 17.41 -21.54 -9.24
CA SER A 99 17.42 -22.99 -9.21
C SER A 99 16.18 -23.55 -8.51
N ALA A 100 15.71 -22.98 -7.40
CA ALA A 100 14.42 -23.38 -6.81
C ALA A 100 13.22 -23.10 -7.74
N GLY A 101 13.34 -22.13 -8.65
CA GLY A 101 12.36 -21.87 -9.70
C GLY A 101 12.49 -22.81 -10.92
N GLN A 102 13.66 -23.40 -11.15
CA GLN A 102 13.96 -24.31 -12.27
C GLN A 102 13.82 -25.80 -11.90
N ASP A 103 14.08 -26.16 -10.64
CA ASP A 103 13.91 -27.51 -10.07
C ASP A 103 12.47 -27.75 -9.55
N MET A 104 11.57 -26.79 -9.75
CA MET A 104 10.14 -27.10 -9.76
C MET A 104 9.92 -28.08 -10.91
N PRO A 105 9.58 -29.35 -10.65
CA PRO A 105 9.38 -30.30 -11.71
C PRO A 105 8.26 -29.76 -12.60
N LEU A 106 8.56 -29.57 -13.88
CA LEU A 106 7.58 -29.15 -14.89
C LEU A 106 6.44 -30.18 -15.08
N ASP A 107 6.48 -31.31 -14.34
CA ASP A 107 5.52 -32.41 -14.36
C ASP A 107 4.91 -32.77 -13.00
N ILE A 108 4.85 -31.85 -12.03
CA ILE A 108 3.79 -31.95 -11.02
C ILE A 108 2.57 -31.29 -11.65
N PRO A 109 1.45 -31.98 -11.90
CA PRO A 109 0.23 -31.29 -12.23
C PRO A 109 -0.05 -30.37 -11.03
N LEU A 110 0.16 -29.06 -11.23
CA LEU A 110 -0.33 -28.02 -10.34
C LEU A 110 -1.85 -28.19 -10.32
N SER A 111 -2.33 -29.12 -9.51
CA SER A 111 -3.62 -29.08 -8.87
C SER A 111 -3.59 -27.99 -7.78
N VAL A 112 -3.04 -26.83 -8.12
CA VAL A 112 -3.55 -25.58 -7.59
C VAL A 112 -4.78 -25.35 -8.44
N GLN A 113 -5.90 -25.96 -8.05
CA GLN A 113 -7.20 -25.55 -8.56
C GLN A 113 -7.19 -24.02 -8.56
N PRO A 114 -7.35 -23.35 -9.72
CA PRO A 114 -7.47 -21.91 -9.76
C PRO A 114 -8.54 -21.54 -8.73
N TRP A 115 -8.21 -20.68 -7.78
CA TRP A 115 -9.17 -20.27 -6.78
C TRP A 115 -10.44 -19.82 -7.50
N ALA A 116 -11.55 -20.49 -7.21
CA ALA A 116 -12.83 -20.29 -7.87
C ALA A 116 -13.90 -20.11 -6.79
N PRO A 117 -14.83 -19.16 -6.96
CA PRO A 117 -15.92 -18.98 -6.02
C PRO A 117 -16.83 -20.22 -6.06
N GLU A 118 -16.87 -20.97 -4.97
CA GLU A 118 -17.64 -22.23 -4.86
C GLU A 118 -19.14 -21.95 -4.65
N THR A 119 -19.48 -20.85 -3.98
CA THR A 119 -20.86 -20.50 -3.65
C THR A 119 -21.33 -19.20 -4.33
N PRO A 120 -22.65 -19.00 -4.54
CA PRO A 120 -23.17 -17.74 -5.10
C PRO A 120 -22.85 -16.52 -4.22
N GLU A 121 -22.68 -16.73 -2.91
CA GLU A 121 -22.23 -15.73 -1.95
C GLU A 121 -20.76 -15.36 -2.18
N ASP A 122 -19.89 -16.33 -2.43
CA ASP A 122 -18.48 -16.09 -2.76
C ASP A 122 -18.34 -15.33 -4.08
N LYS A 123 -19.20 -15.61 -5.05
CA LYS A 123 -19.22 -14.87 -6.32
C LYS A 123 -19.60 -13.40 -6.09
N LYS A 124 -20.62 -13.13 -5.26
CA LYS A 124 -21.00 -11.75 -4.88
C LYS A 124 -19.88 -11.05 -4.12
N LEU A 125 -19.25 -11.73 -3.15
CA LEU A 125 -18.11 -11.20 -2.40
C LEU A 125 -16.93 -10.91 -3.33
N TRP A 126 -16.63 -11.82 -4.26
CA TRP A 126 -15.57 -11.64 -5.24
C TRP A 126 -15.82 -10.45 -6.14
N ASP A 127 -17.02 -10.34 -6.71
CA ASP A 127 -17.40 -9.22 -7.59
C ASP A 127 -17.36 -7.88 -6.84
N PHE A 128 -17.73 -7.87 -5.55
CA PHE A 128 -17.61 -6.67 -4.72
C PHE A 128 -16.15 -6.31 -4.43
N VAL A 129 -15.35 -7.27 -3.96
CA VAL A 129 -13.96 -7.08 -3.55
C VAL A 129 -13.09 -6.66 -4.74
N ARG A 130 -13.22 -7.31 -5.90
CA ARG A 130 -12.45 -6.98 -7.11
C ARG A 130 -12.78 -5.61 -7.72
N ALA A 131 -13.97 -5.08 -7.40
CA ALA A 131 -14.39 -3.74 -7.83
C ALA A 131 -13.72 -2.63 -6.99
N GLN A 132 -13.28 -2.93 -5.77
CA GLN A 132 -12.60 -1.96 -4.91
C GLN A 132 -11.12 -1.83 -5.28
N ILE A 133 -10.57 -0.62 -5.16
CA ILE A 133 -9.11 -0.38 -5.33
C ILE A 133 -8.35 -0.77 -4.06
N ARG A 134 -8.94 -0.47 -2.91
CA ARG A 134 -8.45 -0.82 -1.58
C ARG A 134 -9.66 -0.96 -0.67
N PHE A 135 -9.60 -1.89 0.28
CA PHE A 135 -10.67 -2.07 1.26
C PHE A 135 -10.12 -2.63 2.57
N THR A 136 -10.77 -2.30 3.68
CA THR A 136 -10.50 -2.95 4.97
C THR A 136 -11.45 -4.12 5.16
N ARG A 137 -11.08 -5.07 6.01
CA ARG A 137 -11.96 -6.19 6.38
C ARG A 137 -13.30 -5.68 6.94
N ASP A 138 -13.26 -4.70 7.83
CA ASP A 138 -14.45 -4.12 8.45
C ASP A 138 -15.38 -3.49 7.42
N TYR A 139 -14.83 -2.87 6.37
CA TYR A 139 -15.64 -2.31 5.30
C TYR A 139 -16.43 -3.39 4.54
N VAL A 140 -15.85 -4.58 4.35
CA VAL A 140 -16.53 -5.72 3.73
C VAL A 140 -17.59 -6.31 4.67
N LEU A 141 -17.25 -6.45 5.95
CA LEU A 141 -18.20 -6.92 6.99
C LEU A 141 -19.40 -5.99 7.11
N ALA A 142 -19.19 -4.68 7.04
CA ALA A 142 -20.26 -3.68 7.11
C ALA A 142 -21.29 -3.80 5.97
N GLN A 143 -20.93 -4.37 4.83
CA GLN A 143 -21.86 -4.60 3.72
C GLN A 143 -22.87 -5.73 3.99
N LYS A 144 -22.65 -6.54 5.03
CA LYS A 144 -23.53 -7.67 5.42
C LYS A 144 -23.88 -8.61 4.25
N MET A 145 -22.95 -8.79 3.31
CA MET A 145 -23.15 -9.63 2.11
C MET A 145 -23.10 -11.14 2.43
N ALA A 146 -22.42 -11.51 3.52
CA ALA A 146 -22.30 -12.87 4.03
C ALA A 146 -22.02 -12.82 5.55
N PRO A 147 -22.19 -13.94 6.28
CA PRO A 147 -21.84 -14.00 7.70
C PRO A 147 -20.37 -13.70 7.95
N ASP A 148 -20.04 -13.08 9.09
CA ASP A 148 -18.70 -12.59 9.40
C ASP A 148 -17.61 -13.67 9.28
N ASN A 149 -17.90 -14.88 9.76
CA ASN A 149 -16.99 -16.02 9.65
C ASN A 149 -16.74 -16.38 8.18
N LYS A 150 -17.77 -16.33 7.34
CA LYS A 150 -17.64 -16.64 5.90
C LYS A 150 -16.81 -15.59 5.18
N VAL A 151 -17.06 -14.30 5.43
CA VAL A 151 -16.23 -13.21 4.89
C VAL A 151 -14.76 -13.37 5.30
N THR A 152 -14.52 -13.76 6.55
CA THR A 152 -13.17 -13.96 7.08
C THR A 152 -12.44 -15.12 6.38
N LEU A 153 -13.12 -16.27 6.25
CA LEU A 153 -12.57 -17.44 5.56
C LEU A 153 -12.36 -17.18 4.07
N PHE A 154 -13.28 -16.44 3.44
CA PHE A 154 -13.18 -16.03 2.04
C PHE A 154 -11.98 -15.12 1.79
N LEU A 155 -11.77 -14.09 2.62
CA LEU A 155 -10.60 -13.22 2.49
C LEU A 155 -9.29 -13.99 2.73
N ARG A 156 -9.29 -14.93 3.68
CA ARG A 156 -8.14 -15.80 3.95
C ARG A 156 -7.85 -16.75 2.77
N SER A 157 -8.88 -17.30 2.13
CA SER A 157 -8.70 -18.17 0.97
C SER A 157 -8.12 -17.41 -0.23
N LEU A 158 -8.56 -16.16 -0.44
CA LEU A 158 -7.97 -15.26 -1.43
C LEU A 158 -6.51 -14.88 -1.13
N GLU A 159 -6.16 -14.70 0.14
CA GLU A 159 -4.78 -14.42 0.56
C GLU A 159 -3.89 -15.65 0.35
N SER A 160 -4.35 -16.85 0.71
CA SER A 160 -3.61 -18.10 0.45
C SER A 160 -3.45 -18.40 -1.04
N ALA A 161 -4.40 -17.96 -1.86
CA ALA A 161 -4.33 -18.08 -3.32
C ALA A 161 -3.44 -17.00 -3.98
N GLY A 162 -2.92 -16.03 -3.20
CA GLY A 162 -2.10 -14.94 -3.71
C GLY A 162 -2.87 -13.88 -4.52
N LEU A 163 -4.20 -13.96 -4.55
CA LEU A 163 -5.09 -13.01 -5.22
C LEU A 163 -5.32 -11.75 -4.38
N LEU A 164 -5.16 -11.85 -3.06
CA LEU A 164 -5.30 -10.73 -2.13
C LEU A 164 -3.95 -10.41 -1.49
N ARG A 165 -3.58 -9.13 -1.48
CA ARG A 165 -2.34 -8.63 -0.86
C ARG A 165 -2.68 -7.57 0.20
N SER A 166 -2.03 -7.64 1.35
CA SER A 166 -2.03 -6.54 2.33
C SER A 166 -1.14 -5.41 1.81
N ALA A 167 -1.74 -4.24 1.57
CA ALA A 167 -1.08 -3.11 0.91
C ALA A 167 -0.68 -1.98 1.87
N GLY A 168 -0.91 -2.16 3.18
CA GLY A 168 -0.52 -1.21 4.22
C GLY A 168 -1.53 -1.15 5.37
N TYR A 169 -1.38 -0.14 6.23
CA TYR A 169 -2.26 0.11 7.37
C TYR A 169 -2.90 1.50 7.28
N GLU A 170 -4.21 1.58 7.48
CA GLU A 170 -4.98 2.84 7.56
C GLU A 170 -5.72 2.85 8.91
N GLY A 171 -5.44 3.82 9.77
CA GLY A 171 -6.03 3.88 11.13
C GLY A 171 -5.69 2.67 12.02
N GLY A 172 -4.50 2.07 11.85
CA GLY A 172 -4.08 0.88 12.59
C GLY A 172 -4.65 -0.45 12.07
N LYS A 173 -5.45 -0.42 11.01
CA LYS A 173 -6.07 -1.61 10.40
C LYS A 173 -5.46 -1.90 9.03
N PRO A 174 -5.17 -3.17 8.68
CA PRO A 174 -4.66 -3.49 7.36
C PRO A 174 -5.72 -3.24 6.30
N TYR A 175 -5.32 -2.61 5.19
CA TYR A 175 -6.14 -2.56 3.98
C TYR A 175 -5.56 -3.49 2.92
N PHE A 176 -6.46 -4.12 2.19
CA PHE A 176 -6.16 -5.13 1.20
C PHE A 176 -6.46 -4.61 -0.21
N THR A 177 -5.77 -5.18 -1.19
CA THR A 177 -6.02 -4.98 -2.62
C THR A 177 -5.93 -6.32 -3.34
N THR A 178 -6.84 -6.55 -4.28
CA THR A 178 -6.73 -7.66 -5.24
C THR A 178 -6.00 -7.26 -6.52
N LEU A 179 -5.71 -5.98 -6.67
CA LEU A 179 -5.08 -5.44 -7.87
C LEU A 179 -3.56 -5.54 -7.75
N THR A 180 -2.92 -5.88 -8.86
CA THR A 180 -1.47 -5.75 -9.02
C THR A 180 -1.06 -4.27 -9.01
N SER A 181 0.21 -4.00 -8.66
CA SER A 181 0.76 -2.64 -8.71
C SER A 181 0.57 -2.00 -10.10
N VAL A 182 0.70 -2.79 -11.17
CA VAL A 182 0.49 -2.33 -12.55
C VAL A 182 -0.97 -1.96 -12.81
N GLU A 183 -1.93 -2.77 -12.36
CA GLU A 183 -3.36 -2.45 -12.50
C GLU A 183 -3.77 -1.22 -11.68
N ILE A 184 -3.21 -1.04 -10.48
CA ILE A 184 -3.43 0.18 -9.68
C ILE A 184 -2.90 1.39 -10.45
N MET A 185 -1.69 1.30 -11.01
CA MET A 185 -1.10 2.37 -11.82
C MET A 185 -1.91 2.66 -13.08
N ASN A 186 -2.36 1.64 -13.80
CA ASN A 186 -3.19 1.79 -15.00
C ASN A 186 -4.53 2.42 -14.66
N ARG A 187 -5.23 1.95 -13.63
CA ARG A 187 -6.47 2.59 -13.15
C ARG A 187 -6.26 4.04 -12.73
N ALA A 188 -5.13 4.34 -12.09
CA ALA A 188 -4.77 5.72 -11.75
C ALA A 188 -4.51 6.57 -13.00
N LYS A 189 -3.84 6.01 -14.02
CA LYS A 189 -3.63 6.65 -15.32
C LYS A 189 -4.95 6.92 -16.02
N ASP A 190 -5.83 5.94 -16.12
CA ASP A 190 -7.14 6.06 -16.77
C ASP A 190 -7.98 7.14 -16.08
N LYS A 191 -7.99 7.16 -14.74
CA LYS A 191 -8.67 8.21 -13.98
C LYS A 191 -8.09 9.60 -14.22
N ARG A 192 -6.78 9.75 -14.37
CA ARG A 192 -6.16 11.04 -14.72
C ARG A 192 -6.52 11.50 -16.13
N LEU A 193 -6.76 10.56 -17.06
CA LEU A 193 -7.13 10.84 -18.43
C LEU A 193 -8.62 11.20 -18.61
N THR A 194 -9.46 10.95 -17.60
CA THR A 194 -10.85 11.44 -17.58
C THR A 194 -10.91 12.97 -17.63
N LYS A 195 -12.07 13.51 -18.01
CA LYS A 195 -12.30 14.96 -18.06
C LYS A 195 -12.07 15.59 -16.69
N GLU A 196 -12.61 14.99 -15.64
CA GLU A 196 -12.45 15.42 -14.25
C GLU A 196 -10.98 15.32 -13.81
N GLY A 197 -10.26 14.28 -14.22
CA GLY A 197 -8.84 14.09 -13.93
C GLY A 197 -7.94 15.15 -14.56
N ARG A 198 -8.21 15.50 -15.82
CA ARG A 198 -7.51 16.59 -16.53
C ARG A 198 -7.81 17.94 -15.89
N ILE A 199 -9.07 18.24 -15.58
CA ILE A 199 -9.47 19.46 -14.88
C ILE A 199 -8.79 19.55 -13.50
N TRP A 200 -8.82 18.47 -12.71
CA TRP A 200 -8.17 18.41 -11.40
C TRP A 200 -6.65 18.65 -11.48
N THR A 201 -6.01 18.09 -12.50
CA THR A 201 -4.57 18.30 -12.75
C THR A 201 -4.27 19.76 -13.05
N ALA A 202 -5.07 20.41 -13.91
CA ALA A 202 -4.96 21.83 -14.21
C ALA A 202 -5.19 22.70 -12.97
N MET A 203 -6.20 22.39 -12.16
CA MET A 203 -6.48 23.10 -10.90
C MET A 203 -5.31 23.01 -9.91
N ARG A 204 -4.69 21.83 -9.77
CA ARG A 204 -3.52 21.62 -8.93
C ARG A 204 -2.30 22.42 -9.42
N ALA A 205 -2.09 22.46 -10.73
CA ALA A 205 -0.99 23.23 -11.32
C ALA A 205 -1.18 24.74 -11.11
N ALA A 206 -2.40 25.25 -11.26
CA ALA A 206 -2.70 26.66 -11.11
C ALA A 206 -2.79 27.13 -9.64
N SER A 207 -3.26 26.27 -8.71
CA SER A 207 -3.52 26.54 -7.28
C SER A 207 -4.57 27.63 -6.97
N LYS A 208 -4.56 28.73 -7.72
CA LYS A 208 -5.51 29.84 -7.71
C LYS A 208 -5.91 30.14 -9.15
N PHE A 209 -7.18 30.00 -9.48
CA PHE A 209 -7.65 30.08 -10.86
C PHE A 209 -9.08 30.62 -10.94
N THR A 210 -9.44 31.12 -12.11
CA THR A 210 -10.81 31.41 -12.53
C THR A 210 -11.30 30.32 -13.50
N ILE A 211 -12.59 30.32 -13.83
CA ILE A 211 -13.12 29.40 -14.86
C ILE A 211 -12.51 29.72 -16.23
N GLU A 212 -12.27 31.00 -16.52
CA GLU A 212 -11.63 31.45 -17.75
C GLU A 212 -10.19 30.94 -17.87
N ASP A 213 -9.41 30.96 -16.78
CA ASP A 213 -8.04 30.41 -16.76
C ASP A 213 -8.04 28.91 -17.10
N LEU A 214 -9.03 28.16 -16.59
CA LEU A 214 -9.19 26.74 -16.92
C LEU A 214 -9.59 26.53 -18.38
N LEU A 215 -10.50 27.34 -18.91
CA LEU A 215 -10.88 27.29 -20.32
C LEU A 215 -9.70 27.58 -21.24
N MET A 216 -8.88 28.58 -20.90
CA MET A 216 -7.66 28.90 -21.63
C MET A 216 -6.64 27.76 -21.58
N THR A 217 -6.54 27.03 -20.47
CA THR A 217 -5.70 25.83 -20.34
C THR A 217 -6.15 24.71 -21.29
N PHE A 218 -7.45 24.64 -21.60
CA PHE A 218 -8.04 23.65 -22.51
C PHE A 218 -8.41 24.24 -23.88
N ALA A 219 -7.80 25.36 -24.27
CA ALA A 219 -8.01 25.97 -25.58
C ALA A 219 -7.71 24.95 -26.71
N GLY A 220 -8.60 24.85 -27.69
CA GLY A 220 -8.53 23.83 -28.75
C GLY A 220 -9.16 22.47 -28.40
N LEU A 221 -9.68 22.27 -27.19
CA LEU A 221 -10.43 21.08 -26.76
C LEU A 221 -11.88 21.42 -26.35
N GLU A 222 -12.46 22.44 -26.97
CA GLU A 222 -13.77 23.01 -26.63
C GLU A 222 -14.93 22.01 -26.72
N GLY A 223 -14.81 21.01 -27.61
CA GLY A 223 -15.77 19.90 -27.71
C GLY A 223 -15.73 18.95 -26.50
N GLU A 224 -14.60 18.85 -25.79
CA GLU A 224 -14.45 17.99 -24.61
C GLU A 224 -14.72 18.76 -23.30
N PHE A 225 -14.28 20.02 -23.23
CA PHE A 225 -14.26 20.86 -22.02
C PHE A 225 -15.12 22.12 -22.18
N SER A 226 -16.45 21.96 -22.05
CA SER A 226 -17.36 23.09 -22.06
C SER A 226 -17.32 23.88 -20.74
N GLU A 227 -17.53 25.20 -20.81
CA GLU A 227 -17.61 26.06 -19.64
C GLU A 227 -18.62 25.54 -18.61
N LYS A 228 -19.79 25.09 -19.08
CA LYS A 228 -20.85 24.53 -18.23
C LYS A 228 -20.35 23.31 -17.43
N SER A 229 -19.59 22.42 -18.06
CA SER A 229 -19.04 21.22 -17.43
C SER A 229 -18.01 21.58 -16.35
N ILE A 230 -17.04 22.43 -16.69
CA ILE A 230 -15.99 22.89 -15.77
C ILE A 230 -16.62 23.61 -14.57
N ARG A 231 -17.56 24.53 -14.82
CA ARG A 231 -18.27 25.27 -13.79
C ARG A 231 -19.04 24.34 -12.85
N SER A 232 -19.77 23.36 -13.39
CA SER A 232 -20.51 22.38 -12.58
C SER A 232 -19.57 21.56 -11.68
N TYR A 233 -18.41 21.16 -12.20
CA TYR A 233 -17.40 20.43 -11.43
C TYR A 233 -16.80 21.30 -10.32
N CYS A 234 -16.38 22.53 -10.61
CA CYS A 234 -15.89 23.49 -9.62
C CYS A 234 -16.89 23.73 -8.48
N VAL A 235 -18.17 23.96 -8.80
CA VAL A 235 -19.22 24.19 -7.80
C VAL A 235 -19.39 22.97 -6.89
N THR A 236 -19.32 21.76 -7.45
CA THR A 236 -19.43 20.52 -6.66
C THR A 236 -18.24 20.36 -5.72
N LEU A 237 -17.02 20.62 -6.21
CA LEU A 237 -15.80 20.57 -5.39
C LEU A 237 -15.76 21.66 -4.32
N GLN A 238 -16.31 22.85 -4.60
CA GLN A 238 -16.47 23.90 -3.61
C GLN A 238 -17.43 23.47 -2.48
N LYS A 239 -18.59 22.90 -2.83
CA LYS A 239 -19.54 22.36 -1.84
C LYS A 239 -18.93 21.24 -0.99
N ALA A 240 -18.07 20.41 -1.60
CA ALA A 240 -17.33 19.35 -0.90
C ALA A 240 -16.11 19.86 -0.10
N GLY A 241 -15.82 21.17 -0.10
CA GLY A 241 -14.74 21.78 0.68
C GLY A 241 -13.34 21.64 0.08
N TYR A 242 -13.21 21.21 -1.18
CA TYR A 242 -11.92 21.14 -1.87
C TYR A 242 -11.48 22.52 -2.40
N LEU A 243 -12.45 23.32 -2.86
CA LEU A 243 -12.22 24.67 -3.37
C LEU A 243 -12.81 25.71 -2.41
N LYS A 244 -12.11 26.84 -2.28
CA LYS A 244 -12.62 28.02 -1.57
C LYS A 244 -12.73 29.19 -2.53
N ASP A 245 -13.87 29.86 -2.51
CA ASP A 245 -14.04 31.13 -3.20
C ASP A 245 -13.30 32.22 -2.43
N THR A 246 -12.42 32.94 -3.12
CA THR A 246 -11.58 33.99 -2.54
C THR A 246 -12.19 35.39 -2.64
N ARG A 247 -13.45 35.53 -3.06
CA ARG A 247 -14.16 36.81 -3.09
C ARG A 247 -14.13 37.52 -1.73
N ARG A 248 -13.30 38.57 -1.63
CA ARG A 248 -13.41 39.62 -0.61
C ARG A 248 -14.24 40.77 -1.19
N GLY A 249 -15.53 40.82 -0.86
CA GLY A 249 -16.33 42.05 -0.94
C GLY A 249 -16.92 42.45 -2.31
N ARG A 250 -18.26 42.49 -2.35
CA ARG A 250 -19.14 43.37 -3.14
C ARG A 250 -18.65 43.94 -4.49
N VAL A 251 -18.59 43.13 -5.56
CA VAL A 251 -19.03 43.57 -6.91
C VAL A 251 -19.52 42.33 -7.68
N LYS A 252 -20.75 42.36 -8.19
CA LYS A 252 -21.39 41.26 -8.95
C LYS A 252 -20.64 40.87 -10.25
N ALA A 253 -19.70 41.69 -10.72
CA ALA A 253 -19.07 41.61 -12.03
C ALA A 253 -17.65 41.00 -12.06
N GLN A 254 -17.04 40.66 -10.91
CA GLN A 254 -15.72 40.01 -10.93
C GLN A 254 -15.85 38.48 -11.05
N SER A 255 -15.06 37.89 -11.95
CA SER A 255 -14.95 36.46 -12.16
C SER A 255 -14.63 35.75 -10.84
N VAL A 256 -15.34 34.64 -10.54
CA VAL A 256 -15.12 33.87 -9.31
C VAL A 256 -13.70 33.32 -9.33
N ARG A 257 -12.91 33.65 -8.30
CA ARG A 257 -11.56 33.13 -8.14
C ARG A 257 -11.54 32.01 -7.12
N TYR A 258 -11.31 30.80 -7.60
CA TYR A 258 -11.19 29.60 -6.79
C TYR A 258 -9.75 29.44 -6.29
N HIS A 259 -9.64 28.93 -5.07
CA HIS A 259 -8.39 28.46 -4.51
C HIS A 259 -8.54 26.99 -4.11
N LEU A 260 -7.60 26.15 -4.53
CA LEU A 260 -7.55 24.76 -4.10
C LEU A 260 -7.00 24.69 -2.68
N VAL A 261 -7.86 24.34 -1.72
CA VAL A 261 -7.51 24.31 -0.28
C VAL A 261 -7.14 22.90 0.19
N ARG A 262 -7.67 21.86 -0.47
CA ARG A 262 -7.45 20.47 -0.11
C ARG A 262 -6.92 19.68 -1.30
N ASP A 263 -5.61 19.50 -1.40
CA ASP A 263 -4.98 18.60 -2.37
C ASP A 263 -4.78 17.21 -1.74
N THR A 264 -5.69 16.28 -2.05
CA THR A 264 -5.62 14.88 -1.60
C THR A 264 -4.77 14.00 -2.50
N GLY A 265 -4.04 14.58 -3.46
CA GLY A 265 -3.13 13.87 -4.34
C GLY A 265 -3.53 13.89 -5.83
N PRO A 266 -2.82 13.11 -6.66
CA PRO A 266 -2.89 13.23 -8.12
C PRO A 266 -4.12 12.59 -8.76
N LEU A 267 -5.05 12.04 -7.97
CA LEU A 267 -6.31 11.50 -8.47
C LEU A 267 -7.45 12.45 -8.11
N PRO A 268 -8.37 12.74 -9.06
CA PRO A 268 -9.47 13.65 -8.82
C PRO A 268 -10.46 13.07 -7.80
N PRO A 269 -11.06 13.92 -6.94
CA PRO A 269 -12.26 13.54 -6.21
C PRO A 269 -13.36 13.15 -7.21
N THR A 270 -13.97 11.98 -7.01
CA THR A 270 -15.03 11.48 -7.89
C THR A 270 -16.40 11.89 -7.37
N VAL A 271 -17.20 12.55 -8.19
CA VAL A 271 -18.59 12.88 -7.87
C VAL A 271 -19.45 11.67 -8.21
N LYS A 272 -20.06 11.05 -7.20
CA LYS A 272 -21.04 9.97 -7.39
C LYS A 272 -22.44 10.52 -7.19
N ARG A 273 -23.36 10.18 -8.10
CA ARG A 273 -24.80 10.42 -7.89
C ARG A 273 -25.35 9.26 -7.07
N VAL A 274 -26.06 9.61 -6.00
CA VAL A 274 -26.72 8.65 -5.12
C VAL A 274 -28.21 8.67 -5.46
N PRO A 275 -28.89 7.52 -5.59
CA PRO A 275 -30.34 7.49 -5.73
C PRO A 275 -31.00 7.99 -4.44
N VAL A 276 -31.93 8.94 -4.61
CA VAL A 276 -32.67 9.58 -3.52
C VAL A 276 -34.15 9.40 -3.78
N VAL A 277 -34.90 8.85 -2.82
CA VAL A 277 -36.36 8.78 -2.87
C VAL A 277 -36.91 9.96 -2.07
N THR A 278 -37.69 10.80 -2.74
CA THR A 278 -38.37 11.93 -2.13
C THR A 278 -39.86 11.66 -2.17
N ASP A 279 -40.54 11.73 -1.03
CA ASP A 279 -42.00 11.65 -0.98
C ASP A 279 -42.57 13.07 -1.06
N PRO A 280 -43.24 13.44 -2.16
CA PRO A 280 -43.81 14.77 -2.33
C PRO A 280 -44.98 15.06 -1.37
N ASN A 281 -45.60 14.04 -0.77
CA ASN A 281 -46.67 14.22 0.21
C ASN A 281 -46.13 14.60 1.59
N GLU A 282 -44.96 14.07 1.96
CA GLU A 282 -44.28 14.43 3.21
C GLU A 282 -43.37 15.65 3.07
N GLY A 283 -43.16 16.14 1.83
CA GLY A 283 -42.29 17.29 1.53
C GLY A 283 -40.82 17.06 1.91
N ARG A 284 -40.39 15.81 2.09
CA ARG A 284 -39.05 15.47 2.57
C ARG A 284 -38.44 14.29 1.82
N VAL A 285 -37.11 14.21 1.90
CA VAL A 285 -36.34 13.08 1.41
C VAL A 285 -36.54 11.90 2.37
N VAL A 286 -37.11 10.80 1.87
CA VAL A 286 -37.42 9.60 2.66
C VAL A 286 -36.25 8.63 2.72
N TYR A 287 -35.40 8.63 1.68
CA TYR A 287 -34.24 7.74 1.62
C TYR A 287 -33.10 8.32 0.78
N VAL A 288 -31.89 8.32 1.35
CA VAL A 288 -30.62 8.56 0.65
C VAL A 288 -29.75 7.31 0.83
N GLN A 289 -29.36 6.67 -0.26
CA GLN A 289 -28.55 5.45 -0.18
C GLN A 289 -27.14 5.76 0.37
N GLY A 290 -26.83 5.27 1.58
CA GLY A 290 -25.50 5.38 2.20
C GLY A 290 -25.38 6.36 3.37
N GLU A 291 -26.47 7.00 3.78
CA GLU A 291 -26.58 7.71 5.05
C GLU A 291 -27.32 6.79 6.04
N GLU A 292 -26.69 6.43 7.17
CA GLU A 292 -27.44 5.80 8.26
C GLU A 292 -28.48 6.83 8.71
N ALA A 293 -29.76 6.51 8.55
CA ALA A 293 -30.85 7.35 9.01
C ALA A 293 -30.75 7.49 10.53
N THR A 294 -30.10 8.55 10.99
CA THR A 294 -30.17 8.98 12.38
C THR A 294 -31.57 9.53 12.59
N TRP A 295 -32.48 8.68 13.04
CA TRP A 295 -33.69 9.14 13.70
C TRP A 295 -33.22 9.90 14.95
N ALA A 296 -33.20 11.21 14.89
CA ALA A 296 -33.20 12.02 16.10
C ALA A 296 -34.66 12.08 16.54
N THR A 297 -35.02 11.22 17.49
CA THR A 297 -36.19 11.45 18.36
C THR A 297 -36.03 12.83 18.98
N SER A 298 -36.91 13.76 18.62
CA SER A 298 -37.37 14.84 19.50
C SER A 298 -38.79 14.51 19.90
#